data_AF-M6REL8-F1
#
_entry.id   AF-M6REL8-F1
#
_cell.length_a   1.000
_cell.length_b   1.000
_cell.length_c   1.000
_cell.angle_alpha   90.00
_cell.angle_beta   90.00
_cell.angle_gamma   90.00
#
_symmetry.space_group_name_H-M   'P 1'
#
loop_
_entity.id
_entity.type
_entity.pdbx_description
1 polymer ?
#
loop_
_entity_poly.entity_id
_entity_poly.type
_entity_poly.pdbx_seq_one_letter_code
_entity_poly.pdbx_strand_id
1 'polypeptide(L)'
;LQGCNSIGFQSLPGILWKKQTNSPTKFMGSGTLPAGAYVTLEHEHILIFRKNNRRKFSTKSERLSRMESAFFWEERNFWFTDVWDFKGKKQGLSSLLAGRERSAAYPLELANRIILMYSLKGDIVLDPFLGTGTTTLAAIGNCRNSIGFDLEPGLLKVQLENLHSIKDKLNRIIEKEKTITTFLYRIDKMKGNRFFILIKIFKRP
;
A
#
# COMPACT_ATOMS: atom_id res chain seq x y z
N LEU A 1 -5.75 18.43 -9.96
CA LEU A 1 -4.64 19.31 -9.49
C LEU A 1 -5.16 20.69 -9.05
N GLN A 2 -5.77 21.47 -9.95
CA GLN A 2 -6.24 22.83 -9.65
C GLN A 2 -7.18 22.91 -8.44
N GLY A 3 -8.17 22.02 -8.33
CA GLY A 3 -9.11 22.00 -7.19
C GLY A 3 -8.47 21.73 -5.83
N CYS A 4 -7.41 20.93 -5.75
CA CYS A 4 -6.67 20.71 -4.49
C CYS A 4 -5.79 21.92 -4.16
N ASN A 5 -5.17 22.51 -5.17
CA ASN A 5 -4.32 23.69 -4.99
C ASN A 5 -5.13 24.90 -4.50
N SER A 6 -6.33 25.11 -5.03
CA SER A 6 -7.20 26.22 -4.62
C SER A 6 -7.65 26.14 -3.16
N ILE A 7 -7.67 24.95 -2.56
CA ILE A 7 -8.00 24.73 -1.14
C ILE A 7 -6.76 24.58 -0.24
N GLY A 8 -5.58 25.01 -0.72
CA GLY A 8 -4.36 25.12 0.08
C GLY A 8 -3.51 23.85 0.18
N PHE A 9 -3.73 22.85 -0.67
CA PHE A 9 -2.80 21.72 -0.79
C PHE A 9 -1.68 22.03 -1.77
N GLN A 10 -0.46 21.62 -1.42
CA GLN A 10 0.68 21.67 -2.32
C GLN A 10 0.85 20.32 -3.01
N SER A 11 0.86 20.31 -4.35
CA SER A 11 1.22 19.13 -5.12
C SER A 11 2.69 18.78 -4.91
N LEU A 12 2.95 17.50 -4.65
CA LEU A 12 4.28 16.90 -4.67
C LEU A 12 4.45 16.09 -5.97
N PRO A 13 5.67 15.63 -6.31
CA PRO A 13 5.85 14.65 -7.37
C PRO A 13 4.90 13.46 -7.17
N GLY A 14 4.11 13.15 -8.19
CA GLY A 14 3.22 11.99 -8.18
C GLY A 14 3.94 10.71 -8.58
N ILE A 15 3.21 9.60 -8.56
CA ILE A 15 3.72 8.29 -8.99
C ILE A 15 2.93 7.81 -10.20
N LEU A 16 3.64 7.28 -11.19
CA LEU A 16 3.08 6.54 -12.31
C LEU A 16 3.13 5.04 -12.00
N TRP A 17 1.97 4.45 -11.71
CA TRP A 17 1.86 3.02 -11.46
C TRP A 17 1.61 2.27 -12.77
N LYS A 18 2.62 1.53 -13.24
CA LYS A 18 2.52 0.60 -14.37
C LYS A 18 1.78 -0.65 -13.91
N LYS A 19 0.56 -0.81 -14.40
CA LYS A 19 -0.21 -2.04 -14.22
C LYS A 19 0.29 -3.04 -15.25
N GLN A 20 1.08 -4.02 -14.83
CA GLN A 20 1.42 -5.16 -15.69
C GLN A 20 0.13 -5.84 -16.17
N THR A 21 -0.22 -5.62 -17.44
CA THR A 21 -1.40 -6.23 -18.05
C THR A 21 -1.07 -7.69 -18.37
N ASN A 22 -1.97 -8.62 -18.03
CA ASN A 22 -1.85 -9.99 -18.53
C ASN A 22 -2.35 -10.12 -19.98
N SER A 23 -2.82 -9.03 -20.60
CA SER A 23 -3.23 -9.02 -22.00
C SER A 23 -2.00 -9.06 -22.90
N PRO A 24 -1.87 -10.06 -23.80
CA PRO A 24 -0.76 -10.11 -24.76
C PRO A 24 -0.87 -9.01 -25.83
N THR A 25 -2.04 -8.37 -25.98
CA THR A 25 -2.31 -7.35 -26.98
C THR A 25 -2.09 -5.94 -26.42
N LYS A 26 -1.06 -5.25 -26.95
CA LYS A 26 -0.70 -3.86 -26.63
C LYS A 26 -1.36 -2.84 -27.57
N PHE A 27 -2.53 -3.17 -28.11
CA PHE A 27 -3.26 -2.34 -29.05
C PHE A 27 -4.75 -2.32 -28.68
N MET A 28 -5.38 -1.15 -28.72
CA MET A 28 -6.83 -1.03 -28.75
C MET A 28 -7.23 -0.45 -30.11
N GLY A 29 -8.03 -1.16 -30.91
CA GLY A 29 -8.45 -0.70 -32.23
C GLY A 29 -8.35 -1.77 -33.33
N SER A 30 -8.29 -1.33 -34.58
CA SER A 30 -8.38 -2.17 -35.78
C SER A 30 -7.11 -3.00 -36.07
N GLY A 31 -6.80 -3.97 -35.21
CA GLY A 31 -5.76 -4.98 -35.47
C GLY A 31 -4.40 -4.39 -35.88
N THR A 32 -3.86 -4.86 -37.01
CA THR A 32 -2.58 -4.40 -37.60
C THR A 32 -2.73 -3.23 -38.58
N LEU A 33 -3.93 -2.64 -38.71
CA LEU A 33 -4.16 -1.54 -39.65
C LEU A 33 -3.74 -0.19 -39.03
N PRO A 34 -2.94 0.62 -39.75
CA PRO A 34 -2.50 1.92 -39.26
C PRO A 34 -3.66 2.92 -39.14
N ALA A 35 -3.47 4.00 -38.37
CA ALA A 35 -4.40 5.10 -38.12
C ALA A 35 -5.70 4.77 -37.32
N GLY A 36 -5.98 3.50 -37.03
CA GLY A 36 -7.12 3.08 -36.19
C GLY A 36 -6.76 2.50 -34.81
N ALA A 37 -5.46 2.44 -34.49
CA ALA A 37 -4.95 1.89 -33.24
C ALA A 37 -4.60 2.99 -32.23
N TYR A 38 -4.94 2.76 -30.97
CA TYR A 38 -4.62 3.63 -29.84
C TYR A 38 -3.66 2.93 -28.87
N VAL A 39 -2.84 3.74 -28.20
CA VAL A 39 -1.93 3.28 -27.15
C VAL A 39 -2.76 2.76 -25.96
N THR A 40 -2.39 1.60 -25.42
CA THR A 40 -3.04 1.04 -24.24
C THR A 40 -2.74 1.87 -22.99
N LEU A 41 -3.77 2.15 -22.19
CA LEU A 41 -3.63 2.81 -20.89
C LEU A 41 -3.18 1.81 -19.83
N GLU A 42 -1.87 1.54 -19.81
CA GLU A 42 -1.24 0.57 -18.90
C GLU A 42 -0.83 1.21 -17.55
N HIS A 43 -1.22 2.45 -17.31
CA HIS A 43 -0.74 3.24 -16.20
C HIS A 43 -1.88 3.89 -15.43
N GLU A 44 -1.71 4.00 -14.12
CA GLU A 44 -2.52 4.86 -13.26
C GLU A 44 -1.65 5.91 -12.60
N HIS A 45 -2.23 7.09 -12.34
CA HIS A 45 -1.55 8.17 -11.65
C HIS A 45 -1.96 8.19 -10.17
N ILE A 46 -0.96 8.17 -9.29
CA ILE A 46 -1.13 8.42 -7.86
C ILE A 46 -0.69 9.86 -7.61
N LEU A 47 -1.66 10.73 -7.34
CA LEU A 47 -1.41 12.14 -7.07
C LEU A 47 -1.11 12.32 -5.58
N ILE A 48 -0.01 13.00 -5.27
CA ILE A 48 0.46 13.20 -3.89
C ILE A 48 0.35 14.67 -3.54
N PHE A 49 -0.35 14.95 -2.46
CA PHE A 49 -0.55 16.31 -1.97
C PHE A 49 -0.16 16.42 -0.51
N ARG A 50 0.37 17.59 -0.13
CA ARG A 50 0.64 17.95 1.25
C ARG A 50 -0.15 19.19 1.63
N LYS A 51 -0.90 19.13 2.73
CA LYS A 51 -1.46 20.31 3.38
C LYS A 51 -0.40 20.90 4.31
N ASN A 52 -0.21 22.22 4.25
CA ASN A 52 0.78 22.96 5.05
C ASN A 52 2.25 22.56 4.77
N ASN A 53 3.13 23.05 5.65
CA ASN A 53 4.56 22.79 5.62
C ASN A 53 4.92 21.36 6.05
N ARG A 54 6.17 20.98 5.84
CA ARG A 54 6.73 19.69 6.30
C ARG A 54 6.51 19.53 7.82
N ARG A 55 6.03 18.37 8.25
CA ARG A 55 5.91 18.00 9.67
C ARG A 55 7.29 18.09 10.33
N LYS A 56 7.39 18.85 11.43
CA LYS A 56 8.59 18.97 12.26
C LYS A 56 8.53 17.94 13.39
N PHE A 57 9.69 17.46 13.83
CA PHE A 57 9.83 16.52 14.94
C PHE A 57 10.77 17.11 15.98
N SER A 58 10.22 17.97 16.84
CA SER A 58 10.98 18.80 17.78
C SER A 58 11.23 18.14 19.14
N THR A 59 10.30 17.31 19.59
CA THR A 59 10.39 16.65 20.89
C THR A 59 11.13 15.31 20.79
N LYS A 60 11.64 14.81 21.91
CA LYS A 60 12.28 13.48 21.98
C LYS A 60 11.31 12.37 21.58
N SER A 61 10.06 12.45 22.05
CA SER A 61 9.00 11.48 21.73
C SER A 61 8.68 11.45 20.24
N GLU A 62 8.55 12.62 19.61
CA GLU A 62 8.30 12.72 18.16
C GLU A 62 9.44 12.13 17.32
N ARG A 63 10.70 12.39 17.72
CA ARG A 63 11.86 11.79 17.06
C ARG A 63 11.89 10.27 17.22
N LEU A 64 11.55 9.77 18.41
CA LEU A 64 11.46 8.34 18.68
C LEU A 64 10.39 7.68 17.80
N SER A 65 9.18 8.26 17.74
CA SER A 65 8.10 7.78 16.87
C SER A 65 8.52 7.73 15.39
N ARG A 66 9.26 8.75 14.93
CA ARG A 66 9.86 8.75 13.58
C ARG A 66 10.85 7.61 13.39
N MET A 67 11.74 7.37 14.35
CA MET A 67 12.71 6.26 14.30
C MET A 67 12.02 4.90 14.29
N GLU A 68 10.98 4.71 15.10
CA GLU A 68 10.21 3.46 15.17
C GLU A 68 9.43 3.15 13.89
N SER A 69 9.18 4.18 13.09
CA SER A 69 8.50 4.13 11.79
C SER A 69 9.46 4.03 10.60
N ALA A 70 10.75 3.87 10.85
CA ALA A 70 11.75 3.71 9.80
C ALA A 70 11.48 2.44 8.96
N PHE A 71 11.84 2.56 7.69
CA PHE A 71 11.87 1.51 6.66
C PHE A 71 13.31 1.28 6.22
N PHE A 72 13.58 0.17 5.56
CA PHE A 72 14.90 -0.22 5.08
C PHE A 72 15.35 0.64 3.88
N TRP A 73 16.66 0.62 3.61
CA TRP A 73 17.23 1.43 2.53
C TRP A 73 16.77 0.95 1.14
N GLU A 74 16.63 -0.35 0.96
CA GLU A 74 16.16 -1.01 -0.25
C GLU A 74 14.71 -0.63 -0.54
N GLU A 75 13.87 -0.66 0.50
CA GLU A 75 12.48 -0.20 0.46
C GLU A 75 12.40 1.28 0.08
N ARG A 76 13.22 2.13 0.69
CA ARG A 76 13.29 3.56 0.36
C ARG A 76 13.54 3.77 -1.13
N ASN A 77 14.56 3.13 -1.70
CA ASN A 77 14.91 3.35 -3.09
C ASN A 77 13.83 2.82 -4.04
N PHE A 78 13.13 1.76 -3.64
CA PHE A 78 12.05 1.18 -4.43
C PHE A 78 10.72 1.94 -4.32
N TRP A 79 10.45 2.60 -3.19
CA TRP A 79 9.19 3.32 -2.98
C TRP A 79 9.26 4.79 -3.41
N PHE A 80 10.42 5.43 -3.30
CA PHE A 80 10.60 6.86 -3.62
C PHE A 80 11.06 7.10 -5.08
N THR A 81 10.84 6.14 -5.98
CA THR A 81 10.85 6.37 -7.43
C THR A 81 9.46 6.81 -7.91
N ASP A 82 9.43 7.62 -8.95
CA ASP A 82 8.21 8.12 -9.60
C ASP A 82 7.53 7.07 -10.49
N VAL A 83 8.17 5.92 -10.73
CA VAL A 83 7.61 4.82 -11.51
C VAL A 83 7.53 3.55 -10.67
N TRP A 84 6.32 3.04 -10.49
CA TRP A 84 6.08 1.78 -9.78
C TRP A 84 5.61 0.70 -10.75
N ASP A 85 6.21 -0.48 -10.68
CA ASP A 85 5.89 -1.60 -11.57
C ASP A 85 5.57 -2.86 -10.75
N PHE A 86 4.27 -3.12 -10.58
CA PHE A 86 3.78 -4.35 -9.94
C PHE A 86 2.33 -4.63 -10.32
N LYS A 87 1.94 -5.91 -10.19
CA LYS A 87 0.64 -6.41 -10.63
C LYS A 87 -0.52 -5.87 -9.78
N GLY A 88 -1.63 -5.57 -10.45
CA GLY A 88 -2.91 -5.28 -9.78
C GLY A 88 -3.50 -6.49 -9.05
N LYS A 89 -4.54 -6.24 -8.24
CA LYS A 89 -5.27 -7.30 -7.51
C LYS A 89 -6.02 -8.18 -8.51
N LYS A 90 -5.71 -9.47 -8.58
CA LYS A 90 -6.49 -10.45 -9.35
C LYS A 90 -7.86 -10.63 -8.68
N GLN A 91 -8.94 -10.39 -9.43
CA GLN A 91 -10.28 -10.78 -9.03
C GLN A 91 -10.49 -12.22 -9.48
N GLY A 92 -10.73 -13.13 -8.53
CA GLY A 92 -11.13 -14.50 -8.87
C GLY A 92 -12.54 -14.49 -9.44
N LEU A 93 -12.73 -15.18 -10.56
CA LEU A 93 -14.01 -15.38 -11.27
C LEU A 93 -15.01 -16.25 -10.49
N SER A 94 -14.99 -16.23 -9.15
CA SER A 94 -15.85 -17.06 -8.30
C SER A 94 -16.65 -16.23 -7.28
N SER A 95 -16.93 -14.97 -7.58
CA SER A 95 -18.01 -14.28 -6.86
C SER A 95 -19.33 -14.84 -7.37
N LEU A 96 -20.01 -15.61 -6.52
CA LEU A 96 -21.41 -16.05 -6.61
C LEU A 96 -22.44 -14.90 -6.71
N LEU A 97 -22.02 -13.76 -7.25
CA LEU A 97 -22.79 -12.56 -7.52
C LEU A 97 -22.40 -12.12 -8.92
N ALA A 98 -23.05 -12.71 -9.93
CA ALA A 98 -22.90 -12.46 -11.36
C ALA A 98 -23.35 -11.04 -11.80
N GLY A 99 -23.09 -10.02 -10.97
CA GLY A 99 -23.46 -8.63 -11.23
C GLY A 99 -22.45 -7.58 -10.73
N ARG A 100 -21.33 -7.96 -10.13
CA ARG A 100 -20.30 -7.00 -9.65
C ARG A 100 -18.92 -7.34 -10.16
N GLU A 101 -18.81 -7.35 -11.49
CA GLU A 101 -17.52 -7.24 -12.14
C GLU A 101 -16.89 -5.89 -11.76
N ARG A 102 -15.64 -5.91 -11.29
CA ARG A 102 -14.77 -4.74 -11.05
C ARG A 102 -15.00 -3.99 -9.75
N SER A 103 -14.76 -4.63 -8.61
CA SER A 103 -14.28 -3.85 -7.45
C SER A 103 -12.98 -3.15 -7.86
N ALA A 104 -12.93 -1.82 -7.97
CA ALA A 104 -11.71 -1.06 -8.30
C ALA A 104 -10.66 -1.09 -7.16
N ALA A 105 -10.55 -2.23 -6.47
CA ALA A 105 -9.63 -2.47 -5.38
C ALA A 105 -8.19 -2.54 -5.91
N TYR A 106 -7.39 -1.58 -5.46
CA TYR A 106 -5.95 -1.62 -5.64
C TYR A 106 -5.32 -2.76 -4.80
N PRO A 107 -4.12 -3.24 -5.18
CA PRO A 107 -3.37 -4.22 -4.41
C PRO A 107 -2.92 -3.65 -3.06
N LEU A 108 -2.84 -4.53 -2.06
CA LEU A 108 -2.45 -4.18 -0.69
C LEU A 108 -1.03 -3.60 -0.59
N GLU A 109 -0.13 -4.03 -1.48
CA GLU A 109 1.22 -3.49 -1.59
C GLU A 109 1.22 -1.98 -1.89
N LEU A 110 0.31 -1.50 -2.75
CA LEU A 110 0.18 -0.07 -3.06
C LEU A 110 -0.13 0.72 -1.79
N ALA A 111 -1.12 0.26 -1.01
CA ALA A 111 -1.52 0.91 0.23
C ALA A 111 -0.40 0.89 1.28
N ASN A 112 0.30 -0.24 1.44
CA ASN A 112 1.42 -0.37 2.38
C ASN A 112 2.51 0.66 2.08
N ARG A 113 2.94 0.80 0.82
CA ARG A 113 3.97 1.77 0.43
C ARG A 113 3.55 3.18 0.82
N ILE A 114 2.36 3.62 0.41
CA ILE A 114 1.87 4.98 0.67
C ILE A 114 1.80 5.25 2.19
N ILE A 115 1.24 4.33 2.97
CA ILE A 115 1.13 4.47 4.42
C ILE A 115 2.53 4.57 5.06
N LEU A 116 3.48 3.72 4.69
CA LEU A 116 4.84 3.75 5.23
C LEU A 116 5.62 5.00 4.82
N MET A 117 5.42 5.52 3.62
CA MET A 117 6.08 6.74 3.13
C MET A 117 5.60 8.00 3.85
N TYR A 118 4.31 8.10 4.16
CA TYR A 118 3.67 9.36 4.55
C TYR A 118 3.04 9.39 5.95
N SER A 119 3.13 8.30 6.73
CA SER A 119 2.62 8.24 8.10
C SER A 119 3.63 7.65 9.08
N LEU A 120 3.53 8.04 10.35
CA LEU A 120 4.20 7.38 11.47
C LEU A 120 3.27 6.35 12.11
N LYS A 121 3.85 5.41 12.84
CA LYS A 121 3.08 4.51 13.71
C LYS A 121 2.18 5.32 14.66
N GLY A 122 0.97 4.83 14.85
CA GLY A 122 -0.06 5.50 15.66
C GLY A 122 -0.75 6.68 14.95
N ASP A 123 -0.25 7.17 13.81
CA ASP A 123 -1.01 8.13 13.01
C ASP A 123 -2.33 7.50 12.52
N ILE A 124 -3.30 8.36 12.20
CA ILE A 124 -4.60 7.97 11.66
C ILE A 124 -4.57 8.10 10.13
N VAL A 125 -4.95 7.02 9.44
CA VAL A 125 -5.15 6.99 8.00
C VAL A 125 -6.65 7.10 7.72
N LEU A 126 -7.03 8.05 6.85
CA LEU A 126 -8.42 8.26 6.45
C LEU A 126 -8.63 7.77 5.01
N ASP A 127 -9.61 6.91 4.80
CA ASP A 127 -10.06 6.47 3.47
C ASP A 127 -11.55 6.78 3.26
N PRO A 128 -11.91 7.85 2.53
CA PRO A 128 -13.30 8.20 2.28
C PRO A 128 -13.99 7.31 1.24
N PHE A 129 -13.26 6.39 0.59
CA PHE A 129 -13.77 5.46 -0.42
C PHE A 129 -13.26 4.04 -0.12
N LEU A 130 -13.60 3.57 1.09
CA LEU A 130 -12.96 2.44 1.75
C LEU A 130 -13.06 1.13 0.94
N GLY A 131 -14.14 0.95 0.17
CA GLY A 131 -14.38 -0.19 -0.71
C GLY A 131 -14.23 -1.52 0.04
N THR A 132 -13.29 -2.35 -0.43
CA THR A 132 -12.97 -3.64 0.21
C THR A 132 -12.09 -3.53 1.48
N GLY A 133 -11.82 -2.32 1.97
CA GLY A 133 -11.06 -2.09 3.20
C GLY A 133 -9.54 -2.25 3.07
N THR A 134 -8.98 -2.14 1.86
CA THR A 134 -7.55 -2.42 1.62
C THR A 134 -6.64 -1.42 2.36
N THR A 135 -6.99 -0.13 2.41
CA THR A 135 -6.28 0.87 3.25
C THR A 135 -6.30 0.49 4.73
N THR A 136 -7.46 0.09 5.26
CA THR A 136 -7.58 -0.30 6.67
C THR A 136 -6.72 -1.51 7.00
N LEU A 137 -6.71 -2.52 6.13
CA LEU A 137 -5.83 -3.68 6.31
C LEU A 137 -4.35 -3.29 6.31
N ALA A 138 -3.94 -2.42 5.39
CA ALA A 138 -2.57 -1.91 5.34
C ALA A 138 -2.21 -1.09 6.59
N ALA A 139 -3.11 -0.24 7.07
CA ALA A 139 -2.92 0.55 8.28
C ALA A 139 -2.72 -0.35 9.51
N ILE A 140 -3.60 -1.34 9.70
CA ILE A 140 -3.51 -2.32 10.79
C ILE A 140 -2.17 -3.07 10.74
N GLY A 141 -1.81 -3.63 9.57
CA GLY A 141 -0.55 -4.36 9.39
C GLY A 141 0.69 -3.52 9.70
N ASN A 142 0.60 -2.20 9.56
CA ASN A 142 1.67 -1.26 9.80
C ASN A 142 1.57 -0.53 11.14
N CYS A 143 0.69 -0.94 12.07
CA CYS A 143 0.50 -0.27 13.37
C CYS A 143 0.08 1.21 13.24
N ARG A 144 -0.81 1.51 12.29
CA ARG A 144 -1.51 2.80 12.16
C ARG A 144 -2.98 2.61 12.51
N ASN A 145 -3.61 3.69 12.93
CA ASN A 145 -5.06 3.73 13.09
C ASN A 145 -5.72 3.97 11.72
N SER A 146 -6.96 3.53 11.54
CA SER A 146 -7.71 3.73 10.29
C SER A 146 -9.13 4.19 10.56
N ILE A 147 -9.61 5.14 9.77
CA ILE A 147 -11.01 5.52 9.67
C ILE A 147 -11.37 5.44 8.20
N GLY A 148 -12.48 4.78 7.86
CA GLY A 148 -12.93 4.77 6.48
C GLY A 148 -14.44 4.77 6.33
N PHE A 149 -14.86 5.32 5.21
CA PHE A 149 -16.26 5.49 4.83
C PHE A 149 -16.48 4.85 3.47
N ASP A 150 -17.63 4.21 3.30
CA ASP A 150 -18.10 3.76 2.00
C ASP A 150 -19.63 3.89 1.97
N LEU A 151 -20.19 4.18 0.81
CA LEU A 151 -21.64 4.25 0.62
C LEU A 151 -22.25 2.85 0.53
N GLU A 152 -21.44 1.84 0.20
CA GLU A 152 -21.88 0.47 0.02
C GLU A 152 -21.44 -0.43 1.19
N PRO A 153 -22.30 -0.66 2.20
CA PRO A 153 -21.92 -1.39 3.41
C PRO A 153 -21.54 -2.87 3.15
N GLY A 154 -21.96 -3.44 2.02
CA GLY A 154 -21.72 -4.84 1.68
C GLY A 154 -20.28 -5.21 1.34
N LEU A 155 -19.47 -4.25 0.87
CA LEU A 155 -18.10 -4.53 0.40
C LEU A 155 -17.14 -4.91 1.53
N LEU A 156 -17.31 -4.29 2.71
CA LEU A 156 -16.47 -4.55 3.88
C LEU A 156 -16.84 -5.85 4.58
N LYS A 157 -18.14 -6.17 4.61
CA LYS A 157 -18.68 -7.33 5.32
C LYS A 157 -18.03 -8.63 4.82
N VAL A 158 -17.96 -8.79 3.49
CA VAL A 158 -17.32 -9.95 2.85
C VAL A 158 -15.84 -10.10 3.24
N GLN A 159 -15.14 -8.98 3.46
CA GLN A 159 -13.71 -9.01 3.78
C GLN A 159 -13.47 -9.28 5.27
N LEU A 160 -14.32 -8.76 6.16
CA LEU A 160 -14.23 -8.89 7.62
C LEU A 160 -14.72 -10.24 8.14
N GLU A 161 -15.65 -10.90 7.44
CA GLU A 161 -16.16 -12.23 7.82
C GLU A 161 -15.07 -13.32 7.81
N ASN A 162 -13.89 -13.05 7.25
CA ASN A 162 -12.76 -13.97 7.22
C ASN A 162 -11.53 -13.43 7.96
N LEU A 163 -11.68 -13.16 9.27
CA LEU A 163 -10.61 -12.67 10.15
C LEU A 163 -9.35 -13.55 10.15
N HIS A 164 -9.50 -14.88 10.04
CA HIS A 164 -8.36 -15.80 9.92
C HIS A 164 -7.57 -15.57 8.63
N SER A 165 -8.26 -15.40 7.49
CA SER A 165 -7.59 -15.06 6.21
C SER A 165 -6.89 -13.70 6.27
N ILE A 166 -7.43 -12.73 7.01
CA ILE A 166 -6.79 -11.43 7.22
C ILE A 166 -5.46 -11.60 7.95
N LYS A 167 -5.43 -12.35 9.06
CA LYS A 167 -4.21 -12.62 9.82
C LYS A 167 -3.13 -13.25 8.94
N ASP A 168 -3.47 -14.27 8.15
CA ASP A 168 -2.51 -14.95 7.29
C ASP A 168 -1.99 -14.05 6.16
N LYS A 169 -2.86 -13.21 5.57
CA LYS A 169 -2.44 -12.21 4.57
C LYS A 169 -1.47 -11.20 5.17
N LEU A 170 -1.76 -10.67 6.36
CA LEU A 170 -0.89 -9.73 7.06
C LEU A 170 0.45 -10.38 7.41
N ASN A 171 0.43 -11.62 7.92
CA ASN A 171 1.64 -12.37 8.21
C ASN A 171 2.50 -12.58 6.95
N ARG A 172 1.91 -12.94 5.81
CA ARG A 172 2.63 -13.11 4.54
C ARG A 172 3.29 -11.83 4.04
N ILE A 173 2.69 -10.66 4.30
CA ILE A 173 3.30 -9.37 3.96
C ILE A 173 4.55 -9.16 4.83
N ILE A 174 4.38 -9.32 6.15
CA ILE A 174 5.48 -9.23 7.11
C ILE A 174 6.57 -10.27 6.77
N GLU A 175 6.21 -11.46 6.29
CA GLU A 175 7.14 -12.54 5.92
C GLU A 175 7.85 -12.29 4.58
N LYS A 176 7.18 -11.71 3.58
CA LYS A 176 7.83 -11.25 2.35
C LYS A 176 8.88 -10.17 2.67
N GLU A 177 8.56 -9.25 3.59
CA GLU A 177 9.51 -8.28 4.12
C GLU A 177 10.62 -8.97 4.94
N LYS A 178 10.33 -10.11 5.59
CA LYS A 178 11.34 -10.95 6.26
C LYS A 178 12.24 -11.77 5.33
N THR A 179 11.99 -11.83 4.02
CA THR A 179 12.93 -12.54 3.11
C THR A 179 14.27 -11.80 3.01
N ILE A 180 14.29 -10.49 3.33
CA ILE A 180 15.53 -9.72 3.57
C ILE A 180 16.18 -10.11 4.92
N THR A 181 15.38 -10.56 5.90
CA THR A 181 15.89 -11.05 7.20
C THR A 181 16.72 -12.33 7.06
N THR A 182 16.63 -13.11 5.99
CA THR A 182 17.55 -14.24 5.77
C THR A 182 19.01 -13.76 5.63
N PHE A 183 19.24 -12.50 5.24
CA PHE A 183 20.57 -11.89 5.22
C PHE A 183 21.07 -11.53 6.63
N LEU A 184 20.18 -11.03 7.50
CA LEU A 184 20.50 -10.71 8.90
C LEU A 184 20.56 -11.96 9.80
N TYR A 185 19.79 -13.00 9.50
CA TYR A 185 19.79 -14.29 10.20
C TYR A 185 21.11 -15.05 10.02
N ARG A 186 21.87 -14.75 8.94
CA ARG A 186 23.22 -15.31 8.74
C ARG A 186 24.28 -14.65 9.65
N ILE A 187 24.01 -13.45 10.18
CA ILE A 187 24.84 -12.78 11.19
C ILE A 187 24.40 -13.18 12.61
N ASP A 188 23.10 -13.40 12.82
CA ASP A 188 22.52 -13.67 14.15
C ASP A 188 22.60 -15.14 14.60
N LYS A 189 22.99 -16.07 13.71
CA LYS A 189 23.33 -17.46 14.07
C LYS A 189 24.50 -17.59 15.06
N MET A 190 25.04 -16.47 15.55
CA MET A 190 25.96 -16.46 16.68
C MET A 190 25.29 -16.45 18.07
N LYS A 191 24.01 -16.08 18.28
CA LYS A 191 23.44 -16.08 19.66
C LYS A 191 21.92 -16.33 19.75
N GLY A 192 21.56 -17.61 19.90
CA GLY A 192 20.62 -18.14 20.91
C GLY A 192 19.18 -17.59 21.04
N ASN A 193 18.24 -18.34 20.44
CA ASN A 193 16.84 -18.62 20.83
C ASN A 193 16.09 -17.71 21.83
N ARG A 194 14.94 -17.14 21.39
CA ARG A 194 13.58 -17.37 21.94
C ARG A 194 12.48 -16.69 21.09
N PHE A 195 11.31 -17.33 21.05
CA PHE A 195 10.10 -16.97 20.30
C PHE A 195 9.52 -15.59 20.66
N PHE A 196 9.04 -14.81 19.66
CA PHE A 196 8.26 -13.59 19.87
C PHE A 196 7.04 -13.51 18.92
N ILE A 197 5.87 -13.26 19.50
CA ILE A 197 4.76 -12.59 18.82
C ILE A 197 5.25 -11.17 18.52
N LEU A 198 5.25 -10.76 17.25
CA LEU A 198 5.87 -9.52 16.78
C LEU A 198 5.04 -8.29 17.19
N ILE A 199 5.08 -7.92 18.47
CA ILE A 199 4.84 -6.55 18.90
C ILE A 199 6.21 -5.86 18.80
N LYS A 200 6.33 -4.84 17.94
CA LYS A 200 7.56 -4.09 17.70
C LYS A 200 7.96 -3.33 18.98
N ILE A 201 8.62 -4.00 19.92
CA ILE A 201 9.27 -3.45 21.12
C ILE A 201 10.74 -3.89 21.05
N PHE A 202 11.63 -2.94 20.78
CA PHE A 202 13.08 -3.14 20.97
C PHE A 202 13.40 -2.99 22.46
N LYS A 203 13.98 -4.03 23.08
CA LYS A 203 14.74 -3.89 24.33
C LYS A 203 16.19 -4.25 24.04
N ARG A 204 17.09 -3.28 24.25
CA ARG A 204 18.55 -3.52 24.43
C ARG A 204 18.74 -4.45 25.63
N PRO A 205 19.72 -5.37 25.62
CA PRO A 205 21.14 -5.05 25.83
C PRO A 205 22.03 -5.37 24.63
#